data_AF-A0A9P0FC99-F1
#
_entry.id   AF-A0A9P0FC99-F1
#
_cell.length_a   1.000
_cell.length_b   1.000
_cell.length_c   1.000
_cell.angle_alpha   90.00
_cell.angle_beta   90.00
_cell.angle_gamma   90.00
#
_symmetry.space_group_name_H-M   'P 1'
#
loop_
_entity.id
_entity.type
_entity.pdbx_description
1 polymer ?
#
loop_
_entity_poly.entity_id
_entity_poly.type
_entity_poly.pdbx_seq_one_letter_code
_entity_poly.pdbx_strand_id
1 'polypeptide(L)'
;MGLLLSSMPYFRLKHYQKEARNKHFRQFRESFSRKFSREQCNTDIINRLLLTSDPYLSCNSKNKSKKSEPFCKTTLEILLPGKVTQEVESDEEVWDSSD
;
A
#
# COMPACT_ATOMS: atom_id res chain seq x y z
N MET A 1 -12.95 -11.11 -23.69
CA MET A 1 -13.55 -10.07 -22.84
C MET A 1 -13.07 -10.09 -21.37
N GLY A 2 -12.81 -11.25 -20.75
CA GLY A 2 -12.46 -11.31 -19.31
C GLY A 2 -11.09 -10.75 -18.88
N LEU A 3 -10.10 -10.70 -19.78
CA LEU A 3 -8.73 -10.25 -19.45
C LEU A 3 -8.53 -8.72 -19.51
N LEU A 4 -9.41 -7.98 -20.20
CA LEU A 4 -9.29 -6.52 -20.33
C LEU A 4 -9.75 -5.77 -19.08
N LEU A 5 -10.64 -6.36 -18.28
CA LEU A 5 -11.12 -5.75 -17.03
C LEU A 5 -10.05 -5.78 -15.92
N SER A 6 -9.10 -6.73 -15.94
CA SER A 6 -8.06 -6.84 -14.91
C SER A 6 -6.91 -5.83 -15.09
N SER A 7 -6.73 -5.28 -16.30
CA SER A 7 -5.69 -4.27 -16.57
C SER A 7 -6.09 -2.88 -16.07
N MET A 8 -7.38 -2.63 -15.84
CA MET A 8 -7.86 -1.36 -15.32
C MET A 8 -7.38 -1.15 -13.86
N PRO A 9 -6.82 0.03 -13.54
CA PRO A 9 -6.22 0.31 -12.24
C PRO A 9 -7.24 0.19 -11.09
N TYR A 10 -8.51 0.53 -11.34
CA TYR A 10 -9.59 0.39 -10.35
C TYR A 10 -9.74 -1.05 -9.85
N PHE A 11 -9.82 -2.02 -10.76
CA PHE A 11 -10.02 -3.42 -10.39
C PHE A 11 -8.81 -3.98 -9.65
N ARG A 12 -7.60 -3.61 -10.08
CA ARG A 12 -6.36 -3.96 -9.39
C ARG A 12 -6.33 -3.43 -7.96
N LEU A 13 -6.65 -2.15 -7.76
CA LEU A 13 -6.72 -1.54 -6.42
C LEU A 13 -7.79 -2.22 -5.55
N LYS A 14 -8.98 -2.49 -6.11
CA LYS A 14 -10.05 -3.19 -5.38
C LYS A 14 -9.67 -4.61 -4.98
N HIS A 15 -8.93 -5.32 -5.82
CA HIS A 15 -8.40 -6.64 -5.50
C HIS A 15 -7.47 -6.58 -4.28
N TYR A 16 -6.47 -5.70 -4.33
CA TYR A 16 -5.53 -5.51 -3.21
C TYR A 16 -6.24 -5.04 -1.92
N GLN A 17 -7.24 -4.17 -2.02
CA GLN A 17 -8.05 -3.75 -0.87
C GLN A 17 -8.79 -4.94 -0.23
N LYS A 18 -9.42 -5.81 -1.03
CA LYS A 18 -10.12 -7.01 -0.54
C LYS A 18 -9.15 -7.97 0.15
N GLU A 19 -7.99 -8.20 -0.46
CA GLU A 19 -6.97 -9.09 0.11
C GLU A 19 -6.43 -8.57 1.46
N ALA A 20 -6.14 -7.27 1.55
CA ALA A 20 -5.74 -6.63 2.79
C ALA A 20 -6.82 -6.77 3.88
N ARG A 21 -8.10 -6.61 3.52
CA ARG A 21 -9.22 -6.80 4.46
C ARG A 21 -9.38 -8.26 4.90
N ASN A 22 -9.15 -9.22 4.02
CA ASN A 22 -9.14 -10.64 4.42
C ASN A 22 -8.02 -10.96 5.41
N LYS A 23 -6.85 -10.32 5.28
CA LYS A 23 -5.78 -10.43 6.28
C LYS A 23 -6.22 -9.90 7.64
N HIS A 24 -6.88 -8.73 7.67
CA HIS A 24 -7.42 -8.16 8.92
C HIS A 24 -8.50 -9.06 9.52
N PHE A 25 -9.37 -9.66 8.70
CA PHE A 25 -10.39 -10.59 9.17
C PHE A 25 -9.78 -11.78 9.92
N ARG A 26 -8.75 -12.42 9.36
CA ARG A 26 -8.05 -13.54 10.01
C ARG A 26 -7.42 -13.11 11.33
N GLN A 27 -6.73 -11.97 11.33
CA GLN A 27 -6.11 -11.40 12.53
C GLN A 27 -7.15 -11.06 13.63
N PHE A 28 -8.27 -10.43 13.26
CA PHE A 28 -9.33 -10.08 14.21
C PHE A 28 -10.03 -11.30 14.77
N ARG A 29 -10.18 -12.34 13.95
CA ARG A 29 -10.67 -13.62 14.44
C ARG A 29 -9.68 -14.22 15.41
N GLU A 30 -8.38 -14.28 15.13
CA GLU A 30 -7.42 -14.97 16.00
C GLU A 30 -7.21 -14.27 17.35
N SER A 31 -6.91 -12.98 17.36
CA SER A 31 -6.37 -12.29 18.55
C SER A 31 -7.40 -11.48 19.34
N PHE A 32 -8.63 -11.38 18.84
CA PHE A 32 -9.37 -10.12 18.96
C PHE A 32 -10.91 -10.30 18.97
N SER A 33 -11.37 -11.54 19.03
CA SER A 33 -12.78 -11.94 19.10
C SER A 33 -12.97 -12.94 20.24
N ARG A 34 -14.12 -12.91 20.89
CA ARG A 34 -14.49 -13.92 21.89
C ARG A 34 -14.64 -15.31 21.24
N LYS A 35 -14.11 -16.35 21.89
CA LYS A 35 -14.13 -17.74 21.40
C LYS A 35 -15.25 -18.60 21.98
N PHE A 36 -16.16 -17.98 22.73
CA PHE A 36 -17.23 -18.67 23.43
C PHE A 36 -18.39 -19.09 22.51
N SER A 37 -18.76 -18.24 21.55
CA SER A 37 -19.82 -18.52 20.56
C SER A 37 -19.42 -17.99 19.19
N ARG A 38 -19.90 -18.66 18.14
CA ARG A 38 -19.71 -18.21 16.74
C ARG A 38 -20.38 -16.85 16.50
N GLU A 39 -21.54 -16.61 17.08
CA GLU A 39 -22.27 -15.35 16.92
C GLU A 39 -21.48 -14.20 17.54
N GLN A 40 -21.06 -14.35 18.81
CA GLN A 40 -20.27 -13.34 19.51
C GLN A 40 -18.94 -13.06 18.79
N CYS A 41 -18.27 -14.11 18.31
CA CYS A 41 -17.06 -13.99 17.51
C CYS A 41 -17.28 -13.14 16.25
N ASN A 42 -18.35 -13.42 15.50
CA ASN A 42 -18.67 -12.68 14.28
C ASN A 42 -19.04 -11.22 14.59
N THR A 43 -19.82 -10.98 15.64
CA THR A 43 -20.18 -9.62 16.09
C THR A 43 -18.93 -8.81 16.44
N ASP A 44 -17.98 -9.40 17.18
CA ASP A 44 -16.72 -8.74 17.54
C ASP A 44 -15.90 -8.39 16.30
N ILE A 45 -15.77 -9.33 15.36
CA ILE A 45 -15.04 -9.11 14.11
C ILE A 45 -15.69 -7.98 13.29
N ILE A 46 -17.01 -7.99 13.12
CA ILE A 46 -17.74 -6.97 12.35
C ILE A 46 -17.57 -5.59 12.99
N ASN A 47 -17.78 -5.47 14.30
CA ASN A 47 -17.63 -4.20 15.01
C ASN A 47 -16.22 -3.62 14.82
N ARG A 48 -15.20 -4.47 14.93
CA ARG A 48 -13.80 -4.09 14.71
C ARG A 48 -13.53 -3.65 13.27
N LEU A 49 -14.08 -4.39 12.31
CA LEU A 49 -13.97 -4.08 10.89
C LEU A 49 -14.62 -2.72 10.57
N LEU A 50 -15.75 -2.38 11.20
CA LEU A 50 -16.44 -1.11 11.04
C LEU A 50 -15.63 0.07 11.60
N LEU A 51 -15.11 -0.08 12.83
CA LEU A 51 -14.28 0.95 13.46
C LEU A 51 -13.01 1.26 12.64
N THR A 52 -12.38 0.24 12.06
CA THR A 52 -11.19 0.42 11.21
C THR A 52 -11.49 0.95 9.81
N SER A 53 -12.76 0.96 9.39
CA SER A 53 -13.19 1.56 8.12
C SER A 53 -13.79 2.95 8.27
N ASP A 54 -14.05 3.39 9.51
CA ASP A 54 -14.62 4.71 9.78
C ASP A 54 -13.64 5.80 9.28
N PRO A 55 -14.06 6.67 8.34
CA PRO A 55 -13.23 7.77 7.84
C PRO A 55 -12.77 8.70 8.96
N TYR A 56 -13.64 8.99 9.93
CA TYR A 56 -13.34 9.93 11.01
C TYR A 56 -12.21 9.39 11.89
N LEU A 57 -12.30 8.13 12.30
CA LEU A 57 -11.26 7.47 13.09
C LEU A 57 -9.99 7.24 12.27
N SER A 58 -10.12 6.93 10.98
CA SER A 58 -8.99 6.67 10.10
C SER A 58 -8.14 7.91 9.82
N CYS A 59 -8.77 9.08 9.70
CA CYS A 59 -8.07 10.36 9.52
C CYS A 59 -7.29 10.78 10.78
N ASN A 60 -7.82 10.49 11.96
CA ASN A 60 -7.16 10.84 13.23
C ASN A 60 -6.16 9.78 13.72
N SER A 61 -6.15 8.60 13.11
CA SER A 61 -5.19 7.54 13.44
C SER A 61 -3.79 7.92 12.99
N LYS A 62 -2.80 7.76 13.88
CA LYS A 62 -1.36 7.92 13.58
C LYS A 62 -0.88 6.77 12.69
N ASN A 63 -1.23 6.82 11.40
CA ASN A 63 -0.80 5.83 10.44
C ASN A 63 0.68 6.06 10.11
N LYS A 64 1.54 5.09 10.42
CA LYS A 64 2.95 5.14 10.04
C LYS A 64 3.04 4.97 8.52
N SER A 65 3.37 6.03 7.79
CA SER A 65 3.64 5.93 6.35
C SER A 65 4.87 5.04 6.16
N LYS A 66 4.72 3.98 5.35
CA LYS A 66 5.88 3.20 4.94
C LYS A 66 6.73 4.06 4.01
N LYS A 67 8.03 4.11 4.25
CA LYS A 67 8.97 4.72 3.31
C LYS A 67 8.93 3.88 2.02
N SER A 68 8.61 4.50 0.89
CA SER A 68 8.68 3.84 -0.41
C SER A 68 10.09 3.92 -0.96
N GLU A 69 10.52 2.89 -1.66
CA GLU A 69 11.69 2.96 -2.51
C GLU A 69 11.46 3.98 -3.64
N PRO A 70 12.51 4.68 -4.10
CA PRO A 70 12.38 5.63 -5.19
C PRO A 70 11.96 4.92 -6.49
N PHE A 71 11.12 5.59 -7.28
CA PHE A 71 10.75 5.10 -8.62
C PHE A 71 11.94 5.18 -9.58
N CYS A 72 11.99 4.29 -10.58
CA CYS A 72 13.03 4.34 -11.61
C CYS A 72 12.87 5.57 -12.51
N LYS A 73 14.00 6.06 -13.07
CA LYS A 73 14.07 7.27 -13.91
C LYS A 73 13.07 7.25 -15.07
N THR A 74 12.98 6.13 -15.78
CA THR A 74 12.04 5.94 -16.90
C THR A 74 10.57 6.07 -16.49
N THR A 75 10.20 5.61 -15.30
CA THR A 75 8.82 5.76 -14.79
C THR A 75 8.53 7.20 -14.38
N LEU A 76 9.51 7.91 -13.82
CA LEU A 76 9.37 9.32 -13.46
C LEU A 76 9.19 10.21 -14.69
N GLU A 77 9.89 9.93 -15.78
CA GLU A 77 9.73 10.64 -17.07
C GLU A 77 8.32 10.47 -17.64
N ILE A 78 7.74 9.28 -17.53
CA ILE A 78 6.37 8.99 -17.99
C ILE A 78 5.34 9.65 -17.07
N LEU A 79 5.56 9.64 -15.76
CA LEU A 79 4.62 10.15 -14.77
C LEU A 79 4.63 11.69 -14.68
N LEU A 80 5.79 12.30 -14.88
CA LEU A 80 6.03 13.74 -14.76
C LEU A 80 6.82 14.27 -15.98
N PRO A 81 6.20 14.27 -17.17
CA PRO A 81 6.86 14.78 -18.36
C PRO A 81 7.23 16.26 -18.16
N GLY A 82 8.52 16.60 -18.32
CA GLY A 82 9.04 17.96 -18.23
C GLY A 82 9.58 18.41 -16.86
N LYS A 83 9.66 17.55 -15.84
CA LYS A 83 10.34 17.86 -14.56
C LYS A 83 11.79 17.36 -14.48
N VAL A 84 12.24 16.53 -15.43
CA VAL A 84 13.62 16.00 -15.47
C VAL A 84 14.51 16.99 -16.22
N THR A 85 14.74 18.15 -15.63
CA THR A 85 15.89 19.02 -15.93
C THR A 85 16.25 19.72 -14.63
N GLN A 86 16.91 19.00 -13.72
CA GLN A 86 17.89 19.56 -12.79
C GLN A 86 18.60 18.44 -12.03
N GLU A 87 19.91 18.37 -12.30
CA GLU A 87 21.00 17.83 -11.48
C GLU A 87 21.09 16.30 -11.33
N VAL A 88 21.76 15.69 -12.32
CA VAL A 88 22.76 14.66 -12.03
C VAL A 88 24.08 15.23 -12.56
N GLU A 89 24.76 16.01 -11.74
CA GLU A 89 26.20 16.20 -11.90
C GLU A 89 26.85 14.90 -11.43
N SER A 90 27.25 14.11 -12.41
CA SER A 90 28.03 12.90 -12.23
C SER A 90 29.47 13.29 -11.95
N ASP A 91 29.88 13.22 -10.69
CA ASP A 91 31.29 13.20 -10.34
C ASP A 91 31.85 11.81 -10.68
N GLU A 92 32.24 11.66 -11.95
CA GLU A 92 33.23 10.67 -12.38
C GLU A 92 34.61 11.18 -11.94
N GLU A 93 35.03 10.89 -10.71
CA GLU A 93 36.45 11.02 -10.37
C GLU A 93 37.23 9.83 -10.94
N VAL A 94 37.64 9.99 -12.20
CA VAL A 94 38.78 9.33 -12.79
C VAL A 94 40.03 9.86 -12.07
N TRP A 95 40.72 9.04 -11.28
CA TRP A 95 42.11 9.31 -10.94
C TRP A 95 43.04 8.34 -11.69
N ASP A 96 43.66 8.97 -12.68
CA ASP A 96 44.84 8.65 -13.47
C ASP A 96 45.87 7.71 -12.83
N SER A 97 46.38 6.78 -13.64
CA SER A 97 47.55 5.96 -13.30
C SER A 97 48.83 6.76 -13.55
N SER A 98 49.80 6.73 -12.63
CA SER A 98 51.22 6.88 -12.98
C SER A 98 52.15 6.33 -11.89
N ASP A 99 53.14 5.56 -12.38
CA ASP A 99 54.33 4.90 -11.81
C ASP A 99 54.18 3.79 -10.74
#